data_AF-A0A8T5UJU2-F1
#
_entry.id   AF-A0A8T5UJU2-F1
#
_cell.length_a   1.000
_cell.length_b   1.000
_cell.length_c   1.000
_cell.angle_alpha   90.00
_cell.angle_beta   90.00
_cell.angle_gamma   90.00
#
_symmetry.space_group_name_H-M   'P 1'
#
loop_
_entity.id
_entity.type
_entity.pdbx_description
1 polymer ?
#
loop_
_entity_poly.entity_id
_entity_poly.type
_entity_poly.pdbx_seq_one_letter_code
_entity_poly.pdbx_strand_id
1 'polypeptide(L)'
;MKPENGLILEVGIVELSLVTGDTKILFDSLVKEFPFGDIHRNAWIFNNSDLKFEDFKNAPSLDHVKNQIQEILDQYSLTAYNNLFDFGFLESRGFVIKKDIPDIMAVAKEACRIMRPRGGYKIPKMQEAWDNLFPNTNYIEKHRAVDDAIHEAIILYEMYKRGEYKVEL
;
A
#
# COMPACT_ATOMS: atom_id res chain seq x y z
N MET A 1 1.91 -15.37 2.20
CA MET A 1 0.51 -15.69 1.91
C MET A 1 0.29 -15.46 0.43
N LYS A 2 -0.44 -16.34 -0.27
CA LYS A 2 -0.83 -16.05 -1.65
C LYS A 2 -2.07 -15.13 -1.64
N PRO A 3 -2.19 -14.14 -2.54
CA PRO A 3 -3.30 -13.19 -2.51
C PRO A 3 -4.69 -13.83 -2.49
N GLU A 4 -4.87 -14.93 -3.24
CA GLU A 4 -6.14 -15.65 -3.32
C GLU A 4 -6.58 -16.28 -1.98
N ASN A 5 -5.65 -16.51 -1.06
CA ASN A 5 -5.90 -17.18 0.22
C ASN A 5 -6.07 -16.20 1.39
N GLY A 6 -5.86 -14.89 1.18
CA GLY A 6 -6.11 -13.88 2.19
C GLY A 6 -7.45 -13.18 1.98
N LEU A 7 -7.86 -12.41 2.98
CA LEU A 7 -9.03 -11.54 2.91
C LEU A 7 -8.59 -10.09 2.95
N ILE A 8 -9.19 -9.28 2.08
CA ILE A 8 -9.05 -7.83 2.11
C ILE A 8 -9.96 -7.31 3.23
N LEU A 9 -9.37 -6.52 4.12
CA LEU A 9 -10.03 -5.95 5.30
C LEU A 9 -10.08 -4.42 5.25
N GLU A 10 -9.20 -3.80 4.49
CA GLU A 10 -9.15 -2.36 4.35
C GLU A 10 -8.62 -2.06 2.95
N VAL A 11 -9.12 -0.99 2.34
CA VAL A 11 -8.60 -0.44 1.10
C VAL A 11 -8.37 1.04 1.31
N GLY A 12 -7.13 1.48 1.09
CA GLY A 12 -6.72 2.87 1.09
C GLY A 12 -6.16 3.24 -0.29
N ILE A 13 -6.61 4.36 -0.84
CA ILE A 13 -6.13 4.88 -2.13
C ILE A 13 -5.85 6.37 -1.97
N VAL A 14 -4.63 6.76 -2.33
CA VAL A 14 -4.12 8.14 -2.19
C VAL A 14 -3.63 8.62 -3.54
N GLU A 15 -4.08 9.81 -3.93
CA GLU A 15 -3.53 10.58 -5.04
C GLU A 15 -2.27 11.30 -4.59
N LEU A 16 -1.25 11.33 -5.44
CA LEU A 16 -0.03 12.11 -5.26
C LEU A 16 0.15 13.06 -6.44
N SER A 17 0.30 14.35 -6.14
CA SER A 17 0.74 15.35 -7.12
C SER A 17 2.27 15.33 -7.25
N LEU A 18 2.81 14.92 -8.40
CA LEU A 18 4.26 14.99 -8.64
C LEU A 18 4.80 16.42 -8.82
N VAL A 19 3.91 17.40 -9.02
CA VAL A 19 4.29 18.81 -9.13
C VAL A 19 4.51 19.42 -7.75
N THR A 20 3.61 19.15 -6.80
CA THR A 20 3.60 19.82 -5.49
C THR A 20 4.04 18.91 -4.34
N GLY A 21 3.93 17.59 -4.50
CA GLY A 21 4.10 16.60 -3.44
C GLY A 21 2.86 16.41 -2.57
N ASP A 22 1.77 17.11 -2.86
CA ASP A 22 0.55 17.02 -2.06
C ASP A 22 -0.11 15.65 -2.24
N THR A 23 -0.64 15.13 -1.14
CA THR A 23 -1.41 13.89 -1.11
C THR A 23 -2.89 14.16 -0.84
N LYS A 24 -3.76 13.37 -1.46
CA LYS A 24 -5.20 13.44 -1.24
C LYS A 24 -5.78 12.04 -1.15
N ILE A 25 -6.53 11.75 -0.09
CA ILE A 25 -7.23 10.49 0.07
C ILE A 25 -8.38 10.44 -0.95
N LEU A 26 -8.36 9.44 -1.82
CA LEU A 26 -9.42 9.17 -2.79
C LEU A 26 -10.41 8.11 -2.28
N PHE A 27 -9.91 7.15 -1.50
CA PHE A 27 -10.70 6.10 -0.87
C PHE A 27 -10.06 5.65 0.44
N ASP A 28 -10.87 5.49 1.47
CA ASP A 28 -10.46 4.96 2.78
C ASP A 28 -11.68 4.26 3.40
N SER A 29 -11.64 2.93 3.43
CA SER A 29 -12.71 2.15 4.04
C SER A 29 -12.22 0.80 4.49
N LEU A 30 -12.73 0.37 5.66
CA LEU A 30 -12.80 -1.04 5.99
C LEU A 30 -13.69 -1.75 4.96
N VAL A 31 -13.37 -3.01 4.68
CA VAL A 31 -14.17 -3.89 3.84
C VAL A 31 -14.25 -5.27 4.48
N LYS A 32 -15.35 -5.98 4.22
CA LYS A 32 -15.61 -7.29 4.79
C LYS A 32 -15.87 -8.30 3.69
N GLU A 33 -14.85 -9.09 3.36
CA GLU A 33 -14.97 -10.19 2.41
C GLU A 33 -15.57 -11.45 3.04
N PHE A 34 -16.28 -12.28 2.27
CA PHE A 34 -16.61 -13.64 2.69
C PHE A 34 -15.34 -14.53 2.56
N PRO A 35 -15.05 -15.44 3.52
CA PRO A 35 -15.83 -15.84 4.69
C PRO A 35 -15.36 -15.18 6.01
N PHE A 36 -15.08 -13.88 6.04
CA PHE A 36 -14.68 -13.19 7.27
C PHE A 36 -15.69 -13.44 8.41
N GLY A 37 -15.16 -13.77 9.58
CA GLY A 37 -15.92 -14.32 10.71
C GLY A 37 -14.99 -14.74 11.85
N ASP A 38 -15.55 -15.30 12.93
CA ASP A 38 -14.84 -15.52 14.21
C ASP A 38 -13.54 -16.32 14.10
N ILE A 39 -13.41 -17.19 13.09
CA ILE A 39 -12.16 -17.93 12.81
C ILE A 39 -10.95 -16.99 12.56
N HIS A 40 -11.21 -15.73 12.16
CA HIS A 40 -10.21 -14.72 11.86
C HIS A 40 -9.91 -13.79 13.03
N ARG A 41 -10.55 -13.95 14.19
CA ARG A 41 -10.41 -13.06 15.35
C ARG A 41 -8.96 -12.87 15.83
N ASN A 42 -8.13 -13.90 15.64
CA ASN A 42 -6.71 -13.91 16.03
C ASN A 42 -5.76 -13.69 14.84
N ALA A 43 -6.26 -13.14 13.72
CA ALA A 43 -5.42 -12.84 12.57
C ALA A 43 -4.29 -11.87 12.94
N TRP A 44 -3.17 -11.95 12.21
CA TRP A 44 -1.97 -11.15 12.47
C TRP A 44 -2.27 -9.65 12.56
N ILE A 45 -3.14 -9.14 11.69
CA ILE A 45 -3.47 -7.71 11.61
C ILE A 45 -4.06 -7.16 12.92
N PHE A 46 -4.88 -7.93 13.63
CA PHE A 46 -5.49 -7.50 14.90
C PHE A 46 -4.49 -7.48 16.07
N ASN A 47 -3.30 -8.03 15.88
CA ASN A 47 -2.21 -8.00 16.86
C ASN A 47 -1.09 -7.04 16.48
N ASN A 48 -1.13 -6.48 15.27
CA ASN A 48 -0.06 -5.64 14.72
C ASN A 48 -0.57 -4.30 14.19
N SER A 49 -1.85 -3.99 14.33
CA SER A 49 -2.44 -2.68 14.03
C SER A 49 -3.35 -2.26 15.18
N ASP A 50 -3.96 -1.09 15.06
CA ASP A 50 -5.02 -0.63 15.96
C ASP A 50 -6.42 -1.12 15.57
N LEU A 51 -6.55 -1.92 14.49
CA LEU A 51 -7.81 -2.53 14.06
C LEU A 51 -8.31 -3.54 15.09
N LYS A 52 -9.62 -3.53 15.32
CA LYS A 52 -10.32 -4.51 16.14
C LYS A 52 -11.25 -5.34 15.29
N PHE A 53 -11.40 -6.61 15.64
CA PHE A 53 -12.33 -7.51 14.95
C PHE A 53 -13.76 -6.95 14.91
N GLU A 54 -14.15 -6.24 15.98
CA GLU A 54 -15.46 -5.61 16.14
C GLU A 54 -15.71 -4.45 15.17
N ASP A 55 -14.66 -3.79 14.66
CA ASP A 55 -14.78 -2.66 13.73
C ASP A 55 -15.46 -3.08 12.40
N PHE A 56 -15.39 -4.37 12.08
CA PHE A 56 -15.93 -4.97 10.86
C PHE A 56 -17.41 -5.32 10.92
N LYS A 57 -18.07 -5.10 12.07
CA LYS A 57 -19.49 -5.44 12.24
C LYS A 57 -20.37 -4.79 11.17
N ASN A 58 -20.10 -3.53 10.85
CA ASN A 58 -20.87 -2.72 9.90
C ASN A 58 -20.06 -2.34 8.64
N ALA A 59 -18.87 -2.91 8.45
CA ALA A 59 -18.06 -2.64 7.27
C ALA A 59 -18.79 -3.13 6.00
N PRO A 60 -18.76 -2.36 4.90
CA PRO A 60 -19.35 -2.78 3.63
C PRO A 60 -18.65 -4.03 3.10
N SER A 61 -19.36 -4.81 2.27
CA SER A 61 -18.68 -5.86 1.50
C SER A 61 -17.79 -5.23 0.44
N LEU A 62 -16.74 -5.94 0.02
CA LEU A 62 -15.89 -5.46 -1.08
C LEU A 62 -16.72 -5.26 -2.37
N ASP A 63 -17.66 -6.16 -2.66
CA ASP A 63 -18.57 -6.03 -3.81
C ASP A 63 -19.39 -4.73 -3.78
N HIS A 64 -19.77 -4.26 -2.60
CA HIS A 64 -20.54 -3.02 -2.45
C HIS A 64 -19.74 -1.78 -2.87
N VAL A 65 -18.43 -1.77 -2.60
CA VAL A 65 -17.53 -0.65 -2.92
C VAL A 65 -16.72 -0.88 -4.21
N LYS A 66 -16.89 -2.03 -4.85
CA LYS A 66 -16.07 -2.46 -6.00
C LYS A 66 -16.11 -1.48 -7.17
N ASN A 67 -17.29 -1.01 -7.56
CA ASN A 67 -17.42 -0.08 -8.67
C ASN A 67 -16.73 1.26 -8.36
N GLN A 68 -16.89 1.78 -7.15
CA GLN A 68 -16.23 3.02 -6.72
C GLN A 68 -14.70 2.88 -6.76
N ILE A 69 -14.17 1.76 -6.27
CA ILE A 69 -12.73 1.49 -6.33
C ILE A 69 -12.29 1.41 -7.80
N GLN A 70 -12.97 0.63 -8.64
CA GLN A 70 -12.58 0.47 -10.05
C GLN A 70 -12.61 1.81 -10.82
N GLU A 71 -13.62 2.65 -10.57
CA GLU A 71 -13.70 4.00 -11.17
C GLU A 71 -12.48 4.87 -10.83
N ILE A 72 -11.96 4.76 -9.61
CA ILE A 72 -10.70 5.43 -9.23
C ILE A 72 -9.52 4.80 -9.98
N LEU A 73 -9.40 3.47 -9.95
CA LEU A 73 -8.28 2.76 -10.60
C LEU A 73 -8.20 3.04 -12.12
N ASP A 74 -9.34 3.27 -12.77
CA ASP A 74 -9.39 3.53 -14.21
C ASP A 74 -8.87 4.92 -14.61
N GLN A 75 -8.92 5.89 -13.68
CA GLN A 75 -8.59 7.30 -13.89
C GLN A 75 -7.11 7.65 -13.71
N TYR A 76 -6.38 6.83 -12.95
CA TYR A 76 -5.03 7.16 -12.49
C TYR A 76 -4.00 6.13 -12.95
N SER A 77 -2.74 6.57 -13.03
CA SER A 77 -1.59 5.65 -13.02
C SER A 77 -1.38 5.13 -11.60
N LEU A 78 -1.05 3.85 -11.46
CA LEU A 78 -1.16 3.16 -10.18
C LEU A 78 0.16 2.52 -9.74
N THR A 79 0.47 2.70 -8.47
CA THR A 79 1.52 1.96 -7.77
C THR A 79 1.18 1.83 -6.28
N ALA A 80 2.01 1.09 -5.57
CA ALA A 80 1.98 0.72 -4.18
C ALA A 80 3.43 0.40 -3.75
N TYR A 81 3.65 0.15 -2.47
CA TYR A 81 4.98 -0.27 -2.02
C TYR A 81 5.41 -1.55 -2.73
N ASN A 82 4.57 -2.58 -2.76
CA ASN A 82 4.86 -3.85 -3.41
C ASN A 82 3.71 -4.25 -4.35
N ASN A 83 3.66 -3.61 -5.52
CA ASN A 83 2.61 -3.74 -6.54
C ASN A 83 2.24 -5.19 -6.83
N LEU A 84 3.22 -6.09 -6.90
CA LEU A 84 2.94 -7.50 -7.19
C LEU A 84 2.10 -8.15 -6.08
N PHE A 85 2.39 -7.81 -4.83
CA PHE A 85 1.64 -8.31 -3.69
C PHE A 85 0.31 -7.58 -3.55
N ASP A 86 0.33 -6.26 -3.45
CA ASP A 86 -0.85 -5.42 -3.17
C ASP A 86 -1.89 -5.52 -4.29
N PHE A 87 -1.47 -5.32 -5.54
CA PHE A 87 -2.38 -5.46 -6.68
C PHE A 87 -2.80 -6.91 -6.92
N GLY A 88 -1.99 -7.88 -6.52
CA GLY A 88 -2.36 -9.29 -6.60
C GLY A 88 -3.64 -9.61 -5.82
N PHE A 89 -3.88 -8.95 -4.68
CA PHE A 89 -5.14 -9.09 -3.94
C PHE A 89 -6.31 -8.58 -4.75
N LEU A 90 -6.22 -7.34 -5.25
CA LEU A 90 -7.29 -6.71 -6.03
C LEU A 90 -7.55 -7.47 -7.35
N GLU A 91 -6.52 -7.83 -8.11
CA GLU A 91 -6.65 -8.60 -9.35
C GLU A 91 -7.32 -9.95 -9.11
N SER A 92 -7.02 -10.63 -7.99
CA SER A 92 -7.69 -11.89 -7.63
C SER A 92 -9.20 -11.74 -7.38
N ARG A 93 -9.67 -10.51 -7.14
CA ARG A 93 -11.09 -10.13 -6.98
C ARG A 93 -11.69 -9.56 -8.26
N GLY A 94 -10.94 -9.59 -9.36
CA GLY A 94 -11.38 -9.13 -10.67
C GLY A 94 -11.33 -7.62 -10.87
N PHE A 95 -10.55 -6.89 -10.07
CA PHE A 95 -10.18 -5.52 -10.41
C PHE A 95 -9.20 -5.53 -11.58
N VAL A 96 -9.31 -4.53 -12.45
CA VAL A 96 -8.36 -4.31 -13.56
C VAL A 96 -7.44 -3.16 -13.16
N ILE A 97 -6.13 -3.43 -13.13
CA ILE A 97 -5.12 -2.46 -12.68
C ILE A 97 -4.13 -2.21 -13.82
N LYS A 98 -3.95 -0.94 -14.18
CA LYS A 98 -2.89 -0.51 -15.10
C LYS A 98 -1.60 -0.36 -14.30
N LYS A 99 -0.61 -1.22 -14.55
CA LYS A 99 0.71 -1.18 -13.90
C LYS A 99 1.70 -0.42 -14.77
N ASP A 100 1.40 0.85 -14.99
CA ASP A 100 2.07 1.73 -15.95
C ASP A 100 3.25 2.51 -15.36
N ILE A 101 3.40 2.52 -14.03
CA ILE A 101 4.53 3.15 -13.34
C ILE A 101 5.30 2.15 -12.45
N PRO A 102 6.57 2.44 -12.09
CA PRO A 102 7.41 1.50 -11.35
C PRO A 102 6.87 1.09 -9.96
N ASP A 103 7.23 -0.10 -9.51
CA ASP A 103 7.03 -0.55 -8.13
C ASP A 103 7.90 0.28 -7.16
N ILE A 104 7.30 0.84 -6.11
CA ILE A 104 8.02 1.74 -5.18
C ILE A 104 9.15 0.97 -4.47
N MET A 105 8.91 -0.25 -3.99
CA MET A 105 9.91 -1.07 -3.30
C MET A 105 11.10 -1.42 -4.21
N ALA A 106 10.86 -1.68 -5.49
CA ALA A 106 11.91 -1.94 -6.47
C ALA A 106 12.84 -0.72 -6.64
N VAL A 107 12.27 0.49 -6.72
CA VAL A 107 13.06 1.73 -6.79
C VAL A 107 13.76 2.00 -5.44
N ALA A 108 13.05 1.82 -4.33
CA ALA A 108 13.57 2.02 -2.97
C ALA A 108 14.79 1.14 -2.67
N LYS A 109 14.82 -0.09 -3.19
CA LYS A 109 15.99 -0.98 -3.08
C LYS A 109 17.27 -0.32 -3.61
N GLU A 110 17.18 0.31 -4.78
CA GLU A 110 18.35 0.92 -5.45
C GLU A 110 18.66 2.32 -4.92
N ALA A 111 17.66 3.05 -4.43
CA ALA A 111 17.80 4.35 -3.76
C ALA A 111 18.41 4.22 -2.36
N CYS A 112 17.86 3.36 -1.50
CA CYS A 112 18.27 3.24 -0.10
C CYS A 112 19.59 2.48 0.09
N ARG A 113 19.91 1.54 -0.82
CA ARG A 113 21.17 0.77 -0.85
C ARG A 113 21.53 0.11 0.49
N ILE A 114 20.53 -0.34 1.24
CA ILE A 114 20.73 -0.97 2.55
C ILE A 114 21.52 -2.27 2.38
N MET A 115 22.74 -2.33 2.92
CA MET A 115 23.64 -3.48 2.72
C MET A 115 23.21 -4.69 3.55
N ARG A 116 23.18 -5.88 2.92
CA ARG A 116 23.02 -7.14 3.66
C ARG A 116 24.35 -7.56 4.29
N PRO A 117 24.34 -8.28 5.43
CA PRO A 117 25.57 -8.80 6.04
C PRO A 117 26.43 -9.67 5.11
N ARG A 118 25.83 -10.33 4.12
CA ARG A 118 26.50 -11.21 3.14
C ARG A 118 26.68 -10.56 1.77
N GLY A 119 26.55 -9.23 1.67
CA GLY A 119 26.68 -8.47 0.44
C GLY A 119 25.38 -8.31 -0.37
N GLY A 120 25.38 -7.32 -1.25
CA GLY A 120 24.22 -6.91 -2.05
C GLY A 120 23.20 -6.06 -1.27
N TYR A 121 22.34 -5.37 -2.01
CA TYR A 121 21.30 -4.53 -1.41
C TYR A 121 20.10 -5.35 -0.96
N LYS A 122 19.62 -5.04 0.25
CA LYS A 122 18.36 -5.52 0.79
C LYS A 122 17.21 -4.85 0.06
N ILE A 123 16.13 -5.60 -0.14
CA ILE A 123 14.83 -5.02 -0.49
C ILE A 123 14.25 -4.45 0.81
N PRO A 124 14.16 -3.13 0.97
CA PRO A 124 13.75 -2.51 2.23
C PRO A 124 12.26 -2.77 2.48
N LYS A 125 11.89 -3.04 3.73
CA LYS A 125 10.50 -2.82 4.18
C LYS A 125 10.17 -1.32 4.12
N MET A 126 8.89 -0.96 4.08
CA MET A 126 8.48 0.46 4.04
C MET A 126 9.11 1.26 5.18
N GLN A 127 9.03 0.80 6.43
CA GLN A 127 9.68 1.46 7.56
C GLN A 127 11.19 1.66 7.35
N GLU A 128 11.89 0.69 6.75
CA GLU A 128 13.34 0.80 6.52
C GLU A 128 13.67 1.80 5.41
N ALA A 129 12.82 1.89 4.37
CA ALA A 129 12.94 2.92 3.36
C ALA A 129 12.65 4.30 3.95
N TRP A 130 11.62 4.40 4.81
CA TRP A 130 11.28 5.63 5.52
C TRP A 130 12.44 6.12 6.39
N ASP A 131 12.98 5.26 7.27
CA ASP A 131 14.09 5.60 8.17
C ASP A 131 15.35 6.02 7.38
N ASN A 132 15.56 5.45 6.19
CA ASN A 132 16.69 5.80 5.33
C ASN A 132 16.51 7.15 4.63
N LEU A 133 15.32 7.41 4.08
CA LEU A 133 15.03 8.62 3.31
C LEU A 133 14.77 9.84 4.22
N PHE A 134 14.22 9.60 5.42
CA PHE A 134 13.77 10.62 6.38
C PHE A 134 14.30 10.37 7.81
N PRO A 135 15.64 10.31 8.02
CA PRO A 135 16.25 9.86 9.28
C PRO A 135 15.95 10.73 10.50
N ASN A 136 15.42 11.94 10.31
CA ASN A 136 15.09 12.89 11.38
C ASN A 136 13.59 12.94 11.69
N THR A 137 12.82 11.94 11.25
CA THR A 137 11.37 11.85 11.48
C THR A 137 11.05 10.64 12.36
N ASN A 138 10.11 10.81 13.30
CA ASN A 138 9.69 9.75 14.21
C ASN A 138 8.39 9.11 13.73
N TYR A 139 8.41 8.48 12.56
CA TYR A 139 7.28 7.69 12.06
C TYR A 139 7.43 6.24 12.48
N ILE A 140 6.32 5.64 12.89
CA ILE A 140 6.19 4.20 13.14
C ILE A 140 4.96 3.75 12.36
N GLU A 141 5.17 2.79 11.47
CA GLU A 141 4.13 2.15 10.67
C GLU A 141 2.99 1.61 11.55
N LYS A 142 1.75 2.02 11.22
CA LYS A 142 0.55 1.58 11.93
C LYS A 142 -0.10 0.34 11.30
N HIS A 143 0.35 -0.05 10.12
CA HIS A 143 -0.25 -1.12 9.31
C HIS A 143 -1.73 -0.85 9.02
N ARG A 144 -2.01 0.37 8.53
CA ARG A 144 -3.34 0.86 8.15
C ARG A 144 -3.28 1.29 6.70
N ALA A 145 -4.19 0.81 5.86
CA ALA A 145 -4.06 0.90 4.41
C ALA A 145 -3.90 2.35 3.91
N VAL A 146 -4.67 3.30 4.45
CA VAL A 146 -4.55 4.71 4.04
C VAL A 146 -3.30 5.39 4.63
N ASP A 147 -2.90 5.04 5.85
CA ASP A 147 -1.68 5.57 6.50
C ASP A 147 -0.47 5.09 5.71
N ASP A 148 -0.41 3.80 5.38
CA ASP A 148 0.63 3.20 4.53
C ASP A 148 0.65 3.86 3.15
N ALA A 149 -0.50 3.99 2.47
CA ALA A 149 -0.57 4.64 1.15
C ALA A 149 -0.08 6.11 1.16
N ILE A 150 -0.34 6.87 2.24
CA ILE A 150 0.20 8.23 2.40
C ILE A 150 1.73 8.20 2.50
N HIS A 151 2.29 7.33 3.33
CA HIS A 151 3.74 7.26 3.54
C HIS A 151 4.46 6.69 2.31
N GLU A 152 3.83 5.77 1.59
CA GLU A 152 4.27 5.30 0.27
C GLU A 152 4.33 6.43 -0.75
N ALA A 153 3.30 7.27 -0.82
CA ALA A 153 3.29 8.44 -1.69
C ALA A 153 4.42 9.43 -1.35
N ILE A 154 4.68 9.66 -0.06
CA ILE A 154 5.78 10.52 0.40
C ILE A 154 7.15 9.92 0.01
N ILE A 155 7.35 8.62 0.20
CA ILE A 155 8.57 7.89 -0.22
C ILE A 155 8.77 8.01 -1.73
N LEU A 156 7.71 7.76 -2.53
CA LEU A 156 7.75 7.91 -3.98
C LEU A 156 8.16 9.31 -4.38
N TYR A 157 7.50 10.33 -3.82
CA TYR A 157 7.78 11.73 -4.14
C TYR A 157 9.22 12.13 -3.81
N GLU A 158 9.76 11.64 -2.69
CA GLU A 158 11.16 11.90 -2.33
C GLU A 158 12.13 11.29 -3.33
N MET A 159 11.93 10.04 -3.74
CA MET A 159 12.74 9.39 -4.78
C MET A 159 12.56 10.05 -6.15
N TYR A 160 11.37 10.55 -6.46
CA TYR A 160 11.09 11.31 -7.68
C TYR A 160 11.88 12.62 -7.73
N LYS A 161 11.86 13.41 -6.65
CA LYS A 161 12.66 14.64 -6.53
C LYS A 161 14.16 14.40 -6.66
N ARG A 162 14.64 13.24 -6.20
CA ARG A 162 16.05 12.82 -6.32
C ARG A 162 16.42 12.32 -7.71
N GLY A 163 15.45 12.18 -8.63
CA GLY A 163 15.63 11.65 -9.98
C GLY A 163 15.80 10.12 -10.05
N GLU A 164 15.51 9.43 -8.94
CA GLU A 164 15.64 7.98 -8.78
C GLU A 164 14.36 7.27 -9.28
N TYR A 165 13.20 7.83 -8.96
CA TYR A 165 11.91 7.35 -9.43
C TYR A 165 11.49 8.12 -10.69
N LYS A 166 11.32 7.42 -11.82
CA LYS A 166 10.99 8.02 -13.12
C LYS A 166 9.58 7.63 -13.53
N VAL A 167 8.78 8.64 -13.87
CA VAL A 167 7.45 8.48 -14.46
C VAL A 167 7.51 9.06 -15.86
N GLU A 168 7.17 8.26 -16.87
CA GLU A 168 6.95 8.74 -18.22
C GLU A 168 5.51 9.27 -18.27
N LEU A 169 5.38 10.60 -18.27
CA LEU A 169 4.10 11.32 -18.38
C LEU A 169 3.72 11.55 -19.84
#